data_AF-A0A0C2VFR3-F1
#
_entry.id   AF-A0A0C2VFR3-F1
#
_cell.length_a   1.000
_cell.length_b   1.000
_cell.length_c   1.000
_cell.angle_alpha   90.00
_cell.angle_beta   90.00
_cell.angle_gamma   90.00
#
_symmetry.space_group_name_H-M   'P 1'
#
loop_
_entity.id
_entity.type
_entity.pdbx_description
1 polymer ?
#
loop_
_entity_poly.entity_id
_entity_poly.type
_entity_poly.pdbx_seq_one_letter_code
_entity_poly.pdbx_strand_id
1 'polypeptide(L)' 'MTLQSILQEFHTLKAEVIPVDLLDERYADLMIRMEQSYKIPDVITEEWEQKNRSVSTVYRLIASNRLMDT' A
#
# COMPACT_ATOMS: atom_id res chain seq x y z
N MET A 1 6.85 4.51 -11.22
CA MET A 1 5.92 3.42 -10.86
C MET A 1 4.49 3.95 -10.95
N THR A 2 3.52 3.14 -11.38
CA THR A 2 2.13 3.59 -11.53
C THR A 2 1.24 2.97 -10.46
N LEU A 3 0.06 3.54 -10.24
CA LEU A 3 -0.85 3.05 -9.20
C LEU A 3 -1.42 1.68 -9.59
N GLN A 4 -1.57 1.45 -10.89
CA GLN A 4 -1.96 0.17 -11.46
C GLN A 4 -0.91 -0.92 -11.21
N SER A 5 0.39 -0.59 -11.34
CA SER A 5 1.45 -1.56 -11.05
C SER A 5 1.51 -1.92 -9.57
N ILE A 6 1.33 -0.94 -8.67
CA ILE A 6 1.19 -1.18 -7.22
C ILE A 6 0.04 -2.15 -6.94
N LEU A 7 -1.14 -1.88 -7.51
CA LEU A 7 -2.33 -2.70 -7.30
C LEU A 7 -2.14 -4.13 -7.81
N GLN A 8 -1.54 -4.28 -8.98
CA GLN A 8 -1.25 -5.59 -9.53
C GLN A 8 -0.28 -6.37 -8.63
N GLU A 9 0.79 -5.71 -8.16
CA GLU A 9 1.76 -6.33 -7.25
C GLU A 9 1.12 -6.72 -5.92
N PHE A 10 0.27 -5.86 -5.33
CA PHE A 10 -0.51 -6.19 -4.14
C PHE A 10 -1.39 -7.43 -4.34
N HIS A 11 -2.09 -7.54 -5.47
CA HIS A 11 -2.92 -8.70 -5.79
C HIS A 11 -2.10 -9.97 -5.95
N THR A 12 -0.93 -9.88 -6.59
CA THR A 12 0.01 -11.01 -6.69
C THR A 12 0.45 -11.47 -5.31
N LEU A 13 0.95 -10.55 -4.47
CA LEU A 13 1.40 -10.86 -3.11
C LEU A 13 0.29 -11.50 -2.26
N LYS A 14 -0.94 -11.00 -2.37
CA LYS A 14 -2.11 -11.56 -1.66
C LYS A 14 -2.50 -12.96 -2.13
N ALA A 15 -2.24 -13.30 -3.38
CA ALA A 15 -2.55 -14.62 -3.94
C ALA A 15 -1.41 -15.64 -3.74
N GLU A 16 -0.21 -15.17 -3.39
CA GLU A 16 0.93 -16.04 -3.13
C GLU A 16 0.79 -16.77 -1.78
N VAL A 17 1.20 -18.04 -1.76
CA VAL A 17 1.28 -18.84 -0.53
C VAL A 17 2.67 -18.65 0.07
N ILE A 18 2.87 -17.52 0.75
CA ILE A 18 4.10 -17.22 1.50
C ILE A 18 3.80 -17.08 3.00
N PRO A 19 4.80 -17.31 3.87
CA PRO A 19 4.65 -17.09 5.30
C PRO A 19 4.19 -15.66 5.62
N VAL A 20 3.36 -15.50 6.65
CA VAL A 20 2.76 -14.21 7.04
C VAL A 20 3.83 -13.16 7.35
N ASP A 21 4.92 -13.54 8.02
CA ASP A 21 6.02 -12.62 8.34
C ASP A 21 6.67 -12.04 7.08
N LEU A 22 6.86 -12.87 6.05
CA LEU A 22 7.39 -12.44 4.76
C LEU A 22 6.37 -11.61 3.98
N LEU A 23 5.08 -11.92 4.09
CA LEU A 23 4.02 -11.13 3.46
C LEU A 23 3.94 -9.72 4.07
N ASP A 24 4.10 -9.61 5.39
CA ASP A 24 4.17 -8.33 6.12
C ASP A 24 5.32 -7.46 5.58
N GLU A 25 6.52 -8.03 5.47
CA GLU A 25 7.70 -7.36 4.91
C GLU A 25 7.44 -6.87 3.48
N ARG A 26 6.80 -7.70 2.64
CA ARG A 26 6.48 -7.32 1.25
C ARG A 26 5.44 -6.21 1.17
N TYR A 27 4.45 -6.21 2.04
CA TYR A 27 3.49 -5.10 2.12
C TYR A 27 4.15 -3.81 2.63
N ALA A 28 5.04 -3.89 3.63
CA ALA A 28 5.81 -2.75 4.08
C ALA A 28 6.68 -2.16 2.95
N ASP A 29 7.39 -2.99 2.19
CA ASP A 29 8.18 -2.57 1.02
C ASP A 29 7.30 -1.90 -0.05
N LEU A 30 6.09 -2.41 -0.29
CA LEU A 30 5.14 -1.83 -1.23
C LEU A 30 4.67 -0.44 -0.77
N MET A 31 4.37 -0.29 0.52
CA MET A 31 3.98 0.98 1.13
C MET A 31 5.09 2.02 1.07
N ILE A 32 6.34 1.66 1.41
CA ILE A 32 7.50 2.56 1.32
C ILE A 32 7.69 3.07 -0.12
N ARG A 33 7.56 2.18 -1.11
CA ARG A 33 7.66 2.59 -2.52
C ARG A 33 6.51 3.51 -2.94
N MET A 34 5.30 3.33 -2.40
CA MET A 34 4.19 4.27 -2.62
C MET A 34 4.47 5.64 -2.00
N GLU A 35 4.96 5.69 -0.76
CA GLU A 35 5.29 6.93 -0.05
C GLU A 35 6.29 7.76 -0.84
N GLN A 36 7.35 7.13 -1.34
CA GLN A 36 8.37 7.79 -2.16
C GLN A 36 7.82 8.24 -3.52
N SER A 37 7.05 7.39 -4.19
CA SER A 37 6.55 7.66 -5.55
C SER A 37 5.47 8.74 -5.59
N TYR A 38 4.58 8.75 -4.59
CA TYR A 38 3.42 9.63 -4.53
C TYR A 38 3.56 10.76 -3.49
N LYS A 39 4.70 10.83 -2.80
CA LYS A 39 4.97 11.82 -1.74
C LYS A 39 3.83 11.83 -0.71
N ILE A 40 3.48 10.63 -0.23
CA ILE A 40 2.48 10.46 0.82
C ILE A 40 3.06 11.07 2.09
N PRO A 41 2.39 12.06 2.71
CA PRO A 41 2.86 12.65 3.96
C PRO A 41 2.61 11.69 5.13
N ASP A 42 3.44 11.79 6.17
CA ASP A 42 3.26 11.04 7.42
C ASP A 42 1.87 11.27 8.04
N VAL A 43 1.31 12.47 7.85
CA VAL A 43 -0.05 12.82 8.24
C VAL A 43 -0.85 13.13 6.98
N ILE A 44 -1.75 12.22 6.61
CA ILE A 44 -2.68 12.41 5.50
C ILE A 44 -3.74 13.44 5.90
N THR A 45 -3.62 14.65 5.36
CA THR A 45 -4.62 15.71 5.53
C THR A 45 -5.77 15.53 4.54
N GLU A 46 -6.93 16.11 4.87
CA GLU A 46 -8.10 16.08 3.99
C GLU A 46 -7.80 16.72 2.62
N GLU A 47 -7.06 17.83 2.59
CA GLU A 47 -6.69 18.50 1.35
C GLU A 47 -5.83 17.61 0.44
N TRP A 48 -4.85 16.90 1.01
CA TRP A 48 -4.02 15.97 0.26
C TRP A 48 -4.85 14.78 -0.23
N GLU A 49 -5.73 14.26 0.62
CA GLU A 49 -6.60 13.13 0.30
C GLU A 49 -7.57 13.46 -0.84
N GLN A 50 -8.17 14.65 -0.85
CA GLN A 50 -9.06 15.07 -1.93
C GLN A 50 -8.33 15.10 -3.29
N LYS A 51 -7.07 15.55 -3.31
CA LYS A 51 -6.24 15.61 -4.52
C LYS A 51 -5.70 14.23 -4.94
N ASN A 52 -5.46 13.34 -3.98
CA ASN A 52 -4.78 12.06 -4.19
C ASN A 52 -5.65 10.86 -3.79
N ARG A 53 -6.97 10.99 -3.93
CA ARG A 53 -7.95 10.02 -3.40
C ARG A 53 -7.63 8.58 -3.78
N SER A 54 -7.29 8.33 -5.05
CA SER A 54 -6.94 7.00 -5.54
C SER A 54 -5.70 6.42 -4.86
N VAL A 55 -4.67 7.25 -4.66
CA VAL A 55 -3.43 6.83 -3.95
C VAL A 55 -3.75 6.52 -2.50
N SER A 56 -4.48 7.40 -1.82
CA SER A 56 -4.90 7.22 -0.42
C SER A 56 -5.71 5.94 -0.23
N THR A 57 -6.65 5.64 -1.15
CA THR A 57 -7.45 4.42 -1.11
C THR A 57 -6.59 3.16 -1.23
N VAL A 58 -5.66 3.13 -2.19
CA VAL A 58 -4.77 1.97 -2.38
C VAL A 58 -3.82 1.80 -1.19
N TYR A 59 -3.26 2.90 -0.70
CA TYR A 59 -2.36 2.87 0.46
C TYR A 59 -3.07 2.32 1.71
N ARG A 60 -4.30 2.79 1.98
CA ARG A 60 -5.12 2.28 3.08
C ARG A 60 -5.55 0.83 2.86
N LEU A 61 -5.81 0.41 1.63
CA LEU A 61 -6.13 -0.99 1.32
C LEU A 61 -4.97 -1.92 1.71
N ILE A 62 -3.74 -1.58 1.33
CA ILE A 62 -2.55 -2.36 1.66
C ILE A 62 -2.33 -2.37 3.18
N ALA A 63 -2.39 -1.20 3.82
CA ALA A 63 -2.23 -1.06 5.27
C ALA A 63 -3.25 -1.90 6.06
N SER A 64 -4.52 -1.92 5.64
CA SER A 64 -5.55 -2.71 6.30
C SER A 64 -5.33 -4.22 6.15
N ASN A 65 -4.82 -4.70 5.02
CA ASN A 65 -4.51 -6.13 4.86
C ASN A 65 -3.31 -6.52 5.73
N ARG A 66 -2.33 -5.63 5.87
CA ARG A 66 -1.18 -5.82 6.77
C ARG A 66 -1.60 -6.00 8.25
N LEU A 67 -2.62 -5.25 8.70
CA LEU A 67 -3.11 -5.27 10.07
C LEU A 67 -4.13 -6.38 10.39
N MET A 68 -4.72 -7.03 9.37
CA MET A 68 -5.80 -8.00 9.57
C MET A 68 -5.32 -9.43 9.88
N ASP A 69 -4.03 -9.73 9.66
CA ASP A 69 -3.43 -11.05 9.89
C ASP A 69 -2.49 -11.10 11.12
N THR A 70 -2.44 -10.04 11.93
CA THR A 70 -1.78 -10.00 13.26
C THR A 70 -2.79 -10.18 14.38
#